data_AF-A0A1Q2CCC8-F1
#
_entry.id   AF-A0A1Q2CCC8-F1
#
_cell.length_a   1.000
_cell.length_b   1.000
_cell.length_c   1.000
_cell.angle_alpha   90.00
_cell.angle_beta   90.00
_cell.angle_gamma   90.00
#
_symmetry.space_group_name_H-M   'P 1'
#
loop_
_entity.id
_entity.type
_entity.pdbx_description
1 polymer ?
#
loop_
_entity_poly.entity_id
_entity_poly.type
_entity_poly.pdbx_seq_one_letter_code
_entity_poly.pdbx_strand_id
1 'polypeptide(L)'
;MTDSQHEDGYAWTWEPAVGILTTVALLAVVAVQVGRSLTLAAAGAGWHWPPLAVLVPSSWGILTGNLHAGLTTHGTDAVWVAWAIAAAVFIAGLTAAIVLALRVTAGRRFKGMATTGQAEQLLGLGRLRANRAVIRPDLCRKGHRR
;
A
#
# COMPACT_ATOMS: atom_id res chain seq x y z
N MET A 1 -27.87 7.12 -28.96
CA MET A 1 -27.53 6.32 -27.76
C MET A 1 -26.42 5.39 -28.14
N THR A 2 -25.17 5.82 -27.95
CA THR A 2 -23.99 4.97 -28.12
C THR A 2 -23.84 4.16 -26.84
N ASP A 3 -24.05 2.87 -26.94
CA ASP A 3 -23.96 1.90 -25.86
C ASP A 3 -22.48 1.73 -25.44
N SER A 4 -21.97 2.67 -24.66
CA SER A 4 -20.59 2.66 -24.15
C SER A 4 -20.46 1.94 -22.81
N GLN A 5 -21.52 1.27 -22.34
CA GLN A 5 -21.52 0.55 -21.06
C GLN A 5 -21.04 -0.90 -21.17
N HIS A 6 -20.83 -1.44 -22.37
CA HIS A 6 -20.68 -2.89 -22.57
C HIS A 6 -19.27 -3.50 -22.44
N GLU A 7 -18.26 -2.77 -21.99
CA GLU A 7 -16.96 -3.38 -21.67
C GLU A 7 -16.71 -3.42 -20.17
N ASP A 8 -17.42 -4.32 -19.48
CA ASP A 8 -17.02 -4.85 -18.17
C ASP A 8 -16.36 -6.22 -18.38
N GLY A 9 -15.13 -6.17 -18.89
CA GLY A 9 -14.32 -7.35 -19.17
C GLY A 9 -13.03 -7.34 -18.39
N TYR A 10 -13.06 -7.33 -17.05
CA TYR A 10 -11.97 -7.93 -16.28
C TYR A 10 -12.42 -8.28 -14.85
N ALA A 11 -12.60 -9.57 -14.59
CA ALA A 11 -12.70 -10.07 -13.23
C ALA A 11 -11.29 -9.99 -12.62
N TRP A 12 -11.14 -9.14 -11.61
CA TRP A 12 -9.90 -8.96 -10.86
C TRP A 12 -9.63 -10.19 -9.98
N THR A 13 -9.35 -11.34 -10.60
CA THR A 13 -9.38 -12.65 -9.91
C THR A 13 -8.13 -12.90 -9.08
N TRP A 14 -6.94 -12.66 -9.63
CA TRP A 14 -5.67 -13.04 -8.98
C TRP A 14 -4.56 -12.00 -9.14
N GLU A 15 -4.65 -11.12 -10.13
CA GLU A 15 -3.65 -10.08 -10.40
C GLU A 15 -3.29 -9.18 -9.21
N PRO A 16 -4.23 -8.70 -8.36
CA PRO A 16 -3.86 -7.85 -7.24
C PRO A 16 -3.17 -8.68 -6.15
N ALA A 17 -3.57 -9.93 -5.95
CA ALA A 17 -2.91 -10.82 -5.02
C ALA A 17 -1.46 -11.08 -5.45
N VAL A 18 -1.22 -11.36 -6.74
CA VAL A 18 0.13 -11.52 -7.29
C VAL A 18 0.93 -10.22 -7.22
N GLY A 19 0.31 -9.08 -7.51
CA GLY A 19 0.96 -7.78 -7.38
C GLY A 19 1.40 -7.49 -5.94
N ILE A 20 0.53 -7.76 -4.96
CA ILE A 20 0.85 -7.61 -3.54
C ILE A 20 1.98 -8.58 -3.16
N LEU A 21 1.87 -9.86 -3.49
CA LEU A 21 2.89 -10.86 -3.18
C LEU A 21 4.24 -10.50 -3.78
N THR A 22 4.27 -10.07 -5.03
CA THR A 22 5.50 -9.65 -5.72
C THR A 22 6.11 -8.42 -5.04
N THR A 23 5.29 -7.42 -4.70
CA THR A 23 5.74 -6.20 -4.01
C THR A 23 6.32 -6.52 -2.64
N VAL A 24 5.64 -7.38 -1.87
CA VAL A 24 6.08 -7.85 -0.55
C VAL A 24 7.41 -8.62 -0.66
N ALA A 25 7.52 -9.54 -1.62
CA ALA A 25 8.73 -10.31 -1.85
C ALA A 25 9.93 -9.42 -2.22
N LEU A 26 9.73 -8.45 -3.13
CA LEU A 26 10.77 -7.50 -3.50
C LEU A 26 11.20 -6.62 -2.32
N LEU A 27 10.25 -6.10 -1.55
CA LEU A 27 10.53 -5.33 -0.34
C LEU A 27 11.31 -6.14 0.69
N ALA A 28 10.97 -7.43 0.88
CA ALA A 28 11.67 -8.30 1.80
C ALA A 28 13.14 -8.51 1.38
N VAL A 29 13.39 -8.79 0.10
CA VAL A 29 14.75 -8.95 -0.44
C VAL A 29 15.55 -7.66 -0.26
N VAL A 30 14.99 -6.51 -0.63
CA VAL A 30 15.66 -5.20 -0.48
C VAL A 30 15.95 -4.91 0.99
N ALA A 31 14.98 -5.12 1.88
CA ALA A 31 15.13 -4.84 3.30
C ALA A 31 16.24 -5.68 3.95
N VAL A 32 16.30 -6.97 3.64
CA VAL A 32 17.36 -7.88 4.13
C VAL A 32 18.74 -7.42 3.67
N GLN A 33 18.87 -7.03 2.41
CA GLN A 33 20.15 -6.59 1.85
C GLN A 33 20.56 -5.22 2.42
N VAL A 34 19.64 -4.27 2.57
CA VAL A 34 19.90 -2.98 3.23
C VAL A 34 20.34 -3.19 4.68
N GLY A 35 19.65 -4.05 5.43
CA GLY A 35 20.01 -4.39 6.81
C GLY A 35 21.43 -4.94 6.93
N ARG A 36 21.78 -5.86 6.03
CA ARG A 36 23.13 -6.42 5.91
C ARG A 36 24.16 -5.34 5.56
N SER A 37 23.95 -4.59 4.47
CA SER A 37 24.88 -3.56 3.98
C SER A 37 25.14 -2.50 5.04
N LEU A 38 24.10 -2.07 5.77
CA LEU A 38 24.24 -1.06 6.82
C LEU A 38 24.96 -1.60 8.05
N THR A 39 24.72 -2.85 8.42
CA THR A 39 25.40 -3.51 9.55
C THR A 39 26.89 -3.70 9.26
N LEU A 40 27.24 -4.13 8.05
CA LEU A 40 28.63 -4.26 7.61
C LEU A 40 29.32 -2.89 7.53
N ALA A 41 28.63 -1.86 7.04
CA ALA A 41 29.15 -0.50 7.00
C ALA A 41 29.41 0.05 8.41
N ALA A 42 28.47 -0.13 9.34
CA ALA A 42 28.61 0.29 10.74
C ALA A 42 29.73 -0.46 11.48
N ALA A 43 29.99 -1.71 11.09
CA ALA A 43 31.08 -2.52 11.63
C ALA A 43 32.46 -2.18 11.03
N GLY A 44 32.55 -1.19 10.14
CA GLY A 44 33.80 -0.77 9.50
C GLY A 44 34.23 -1.65 8.33
N ALA A 45 33.44 -2.66 7.94
CA ALA A 45 33.70 -3.43 6.73
C ALA A 45 33.42 -2.59 5.46
N GLY A 46 32.57 -1.56 5.56
CA GLY A 46 32.19 -0.69 4.44
C GLY A 46 30.89 -1.11 3.76
N TRP A 47 30.43 -0.30 2.81
CA TRP A 47 29.18 -0.52 2.09
C TRP A 47 29.33 -1.62 1.03
N HIS A 48 28.55 -2.69 1.18
CA HIS A 48 28.57 -3.83 0.28
C HIS A 48 27.18 -4.09 -0.27
N TRP A 49 27.03 -4.03 -1.58
CA TRP A 49 25.80 -4.42 -2.27
C TRP A 49 26.06 -5.66 -3.12
N PRO A 50 25.29 -6.75 -2.99
CA PRO A 50 25.54 -7.95 -3.76
C PRO A 50 25.19 -7.77 -5.24
N PRO A 51 25.86 -8.49 -6.15
CA PRO A 51 25.47 -8.55 -7.57
C PRO A 51 24.03 -9.06 -7.74
N LEU A 52 23.33 -8.56 -8.76
CA LEU A 52 21.93 -8.92 -9.04
C LEU A 52 21.71 -10.43 -9.16
N ALA A 53 22.68 -11.15 -9.74
CA ALA A 53 22.62 -12.60 -9.92
C ALA A 53 22.61 -13.40 -8.59
N VAL A 54 23.13 -12.81 -7.50
CA VAL A 54 23.29 -13.48 -6.20
C VAL A 54 22.35 -12.87 -5.15
N LEU A 55 21.55 -11.86 -5.50
CA LEU A 55 20.62 -11.20 -4.57
C LEU A 55 19.66 -12.18 -3.88
N VAL A 56 18.88 -12.92 -4.67
CA VAL A 56 17.88 -13.85 -4.13
C VAL A 56 18.53 -15.04 -3.40
N PRO A 57 19.55 -15.71 -3.96
CA PRO A 57 20.26 -16.79 -3.26
C PRO A 57 20.92 -16.34 -1.94
N SER A 58 21.55 -15.16 -1.92
CA SER A 58 22.22 -14.64 -0.72
C SER A 58 21.22 -14.22 0.37
N SER A 59 20.04 -13.71 -0.01
CA SER A 59 18.97 -13.41 0.94
C SER A 59 18.55 -14.67 1.72
N TRP A 60 18.49 -15.84 1.08
CA TRP A 60 18.20 -17.09 1.77
C TRP A 60 19.28 -17.46 2.79
N GLY A 61 20.56 -17.26 2.44
CA GLY A 61 21.66 -17.47 3.38
C GLY A 61 21.58 -16.56 4.61
N ILE A 62 21.19 -15.30 4.43
CA ILE A 62 20.98 -14.35 5.54
C ILE A 62 19.81 -14.77 6.42
N LEU A 63 18.72 -15.29 5.83
CA LEU A 63 17.58 -15.84 6.58
C LEU A 63 17.99 -17.03 7.47
N THR A 64 18.96 -17.83 7.03
CA THR A 64 19.54 -18.93 7.83
C THR A 64 20.59 -18.46 8.85
N GLY A 65 20.79 -17.15 9.00
CA GLY A 65 21.71 -16.56 9.98
C GLY A 65 23.13 -16.28 9.45
N ASN A 66 23.40 -16.54 8.16
CA ASN A 66 24.72 -16.25 7.57
C ASN A 66 24.74 -14.86 6.93
N LEU A 67 25.24 -13.86 7.66
CA LEU A 67 25.34 -12.47 7.22
C LEU A 67 26.29 -12.27 6.02
N HIS A 68 27.21 -13.21 5.83
CA HIS A 68 28.25 -13.17 4.81
C HIS A 68 27.87 -13.97 3.55
N ALA A 69 26.67 -14.55 3.48
CA ALA A 69 26.21 -15.31 2.32
C ALA A 69 26.39 -14.51 1.00
N GLY A 70 27.19 -15.03 0.07
CA GLY A 70 27.46 -14.39 -1.22
C GLY A 70 28.41 -13.18 -1.18
N LEU A 71 29.13 -12.94 -0.06
CA LEU A 71 30.25 -12.00 0.01
C LEU A 71 31.54 -12.73 0.44
N THR A 72 32.69 -12.23 -0.02
CA THR A 72 34.01 -12.72 0.38
C THR A 72 34.57 -11.98 1.61
N THR A 73 33.80 -11.08 2.20
CA THR A 73 34.23 -10.26 3.34
C THR A 73 33.96 -10.96 4.66
N HIS A 74 34.92 -10.88 5.59
CA HIS A 74 34.79 -11.29 6.99
C HIS A 74 34.51 -10.04 7.83
N GLY A 75 33.53 -10.12 8.74
CA GLY A 75 33.07 -8.96 9.50
C GLY A 75 32.31 -9.35 10.78
N THR A 76 31.42 -8.47 11.23
CA THR A 76 30.66 -8.66 12.46
C THR A 76 29.59 -9.75 12.33
N ASP A 77 29.45 -10.58 13.38
CA ASP A 77 28.34 -11.52 13.52
C ASP A 77 27.09 -10.89 14.16
N ALA A 78 26.94 -9.56 14.07
CA ALA A 78 25.80 -8.80 14.59
C ALA A 78 24.51 -8.99 13.76
N VAL A 79 24.16 -10.24 13.49
CA VAL A 79 22.99 -10.67 12.71
C VAL A 79 21.72 -10.03 13.23
N TRP A 80 21.53 -9.94 14.56
CA TRP A 80 20.36 -9.31 15.17
C TRP A 80 20.20 -7.82 14.81
N VAL A 81 21.30 -7.08 14.69
CA VAL A 81 21.28 -5.67 14.27
C VAL A 81 20.84 -5.56 12.81
N ALA A 82 21.37 -6.44 11.95
CA ALA A 82 20.96 -6.49 10.55
C ALA A 82 19.47 -6.84 10.40
N TRP A 83 18.96 -7.78 11.20
CA TRP A 83 17.53 -8.10 11.25
C TRP A 83 16.67 -6.96 11.76
N ALA A 84 17.10 -6.24 12.80
CA ALA A 84 16.39 -5.07 13.31
C ALA A 84 16.27 -3.96 12.26
N ILE A 85 17.36 -3.66 11.56
CA ILE A 85 17.37 -2.69 10.46
C ILE A 85 16.50 -3.19 9.30
N ALA A 86 16.63 -4.46 8.90
CA ALA A 86 15.82 -5.04 7.84
C ALA A 86 14.31 -4.96 8.16
N ALA A 87 13.91 -5.32 9.39
CA ALA A 87 12.52 -5.21 9.83
C ALA A 87 12.01 -3.76 9.78
N ALA A 88 12.81 -2.79 10.25
CA ALA A 88 12.44 -1.38 10.19
C ALA A 88 12.26 -0.88 8.75
N VAL A 89 13.18 -1.21 7.84
CA VAL A 89 13.10 -0.86 6.42
C VAL A 89 11.89 -1.52 5.75
N PHE A 90 11.61 -2.78 6.07
CA PHE A 90 10.46 -3.51 5.53
C PHE A 90 9.14 -2.89 5.95
N ILE A 91 8.97 -2.57 7.24
CA ILE A 91 7.76 -1.92 7.76
C ILE A 91 7.57 -0.52 7.14
N ALA A 92 8.65 0.27 7.05
CA ALA A 92 8.61 1.58 6.41
C ALA A 92 8.21 1.48 4.92
N GLY A 93 8.78 0.52 4.20
CA GLY A 93 8.48 0.24 2.80
C GLY A 93 7.03 -0.20 2.58
N LEU A 94 6.50 -1.08 3.41
CA LEU A 94 5.09 -1.48 3.37
C LEU A 94 4.16 -0.30 3.64
N THR A 95 4.47 0.51 4.64
CA THR A 95 3.68 1.69 4.99
C THR A 95 3.64 2.67 3.82
N ALA A 96 4.79 2.94 3.19
CA ALA A 96 4.88 3.80 2.02
C ALA A 96 4.10 3.22 0.82
N ALA A 97 4.19 1.91 0.57
CA ALA A 97 3.47 1.24 -0.50
C ALA A 97 1.94 1.32 -0.30
N ILE A 98 1.46 1.12 0.94
CA ILE A 98 0.04 1.26 1.28
C ILE A 98 -0.42 2.71 1.07
N VAL A 99 0.33 3.70 1.57
CA VAL A 99 -0.02 5.12 1.38
C VAL A 99 -0.06 5.48 -0.10
N LEU A 100 0.91 5.01 -0.89
CA LEU A 100 0.93 5.24 -2.34
C LEU A 100 -0.26 4.57 -3.03
N ALA A 101 -0.57 3.32 -2.69
CA ALA A 101 -1.72 2.61 -3.22
C ALA A 101 -3.02 3.38 -2.92
N LEU A 102 -3.22 3.81 -1.67
CA LEU A 102 -4.37 4.61 -1.26
C LEU A 102 -4.46 5.92 -2.06
N ARG A 103 -3.34 6.64 -2.24
CA ARG A 103 -3.30 7.87 -3.04
C ARG A 103 -3.66 7.64 -4.50
N VAL A 104 -3.15 6.57 -5.11
CA VAL A 104 -3.44 6.22 -6.50
C VAL A 104 -4.90 5.79 -6.67
N THR A 105 -5.46 5.07 -5.68
CA THR A 105 -6.85 4.61 -5.72
C THR A 105 -7.86 5.68 -5.34
N ALA A 106 -7.50 6.67 -4.52
CA ALA A 106 -8.41 7.72 -4.07
C ALA A 106 -8.97 8.57 -5.23
N GLY A 107 -8.25 8.68 -6.34
CA GLY A 107 -8.72 9.35 -7.56
C GLY A 107 -9.45 8.44 -8.55
N ARG A 108 -9.44 7.11 -8.34
CA ARG A 108 -10.09 6.17 -9.26
C ARG A 108 -11.60 6.15 -9.02
N ARG A 109 -12.37 6.52 -10.04
CA ARG A 109 -13.83 6.38 -10.04
C ARG A 109 -14.17 4.92 -10.33
N PHE A 110 -14.68 4.21 -9.34
CA PHE A 110 -15.16 2.85 -9.52
C PHE A 110 -16.43 2.86 -10.39
N LYS A 111 -16.45 2.02 -11.42
CA LYS A 111 -17.59 1.84 -12.32
C LYS A 111 -18.81 1.42 -11.49
N GLY A 112 -19.96 2.06 -11.72
CA GLY A 112 -21.19 1.83 -10.94
C GLY A 112 -21.37 2.69 -9.68
N MET A 113 -20.37 3.46 -9.23
CA MET A 113 -20.63 4.51 -8.24
C MET A 113 -21.31 5.69 -8.94
N ALA A 114 -22.58 5.95 -8.58
CA ALA A 114 -23.27 7.14 -9.02
C ALA A 114 -22.42 8.37 -8.63
N THR A 115 -22.09 9.20 -9.61
CA THR A 115 -21.42 10.48 -9.32
C THR A 115 -22.29 11.29 -8.35
N THR A 116 -21.71 12.20 -7.58
CA THR A 116 -22.49 13.04 -6.64
C THR A 116 -23.68 13.71 -7.33
N GLY A 117 -23.53 14.16 -8.57
CA GLY A 117 -24.61 14.69 -9.40
C GLY A 117 -25.67 13.65 -9.78
N GLN A 118 -25.27 12.43 -10.19
CA GLN A 118 -26.22 11.35 -10.46
C GLN A 118 -26.94 10.86 -9.20
N ALA A 119 -26.24 10.83 -8.05
CA ALA A 119 -26.84 10.50 -6.75
C ALA A 119 -27.83 11.60 -6.32
N GLU A 120 -27.49 12.89 -6.51
CA GLU A 120 -28.39 14.03 -6.27
C GLU A 120 -29.63 13.96 -7.18
N GLN A 121 -29.46 13.56 -8.44
CA GLN A 121 -30.51 13.48 -9.44
C GLN A 121 -31.42 12.25 -9.27
N LEU A 122 -30.88 11.11 -8.81
CA LEU A 122 -31.64 9.89 -8.48
C LEU A 122 -32.33 9.97 -7.12
N LEU A 123 -31.63 10.43 -6.09
CA LEU A 123 -32.18 10.52 -4.72
C LEU A 123 -32.98 11.80 -4.51
N GLY A 124 -32.81 12.80 -5.37
CA GLY A 124 -33.50 14.09 -5.26
C GLY A 124 -33.21 14.80 -3.95
N LEU A 125 -32.05 14.57 -3.32
CA LEU A 125 -31.75 15.07 -1.97
C LEU A 125 -31.86 16.60 -1.88
N GLY A 126 -31.40 17.34 -2.89
CA GLY A 126 -31.62 18.78 -3.00
C GLY A 126 -33.11 19.16 -2.99
N ARG A 127 -33.96 18.44 -3.73
CA ARG A 127 -35.42 18.66 -3.73
C ARG A 127 -36.07 18.29 -2.41
N LEU A 128 -35.65 17.19 -1.78
CA LEU A 128 -36.12 16.76 -0.46
C LEU A 128 -35.74 17.76 0.62
N ARG A 129 -34.51 18.32 0.57
CA ARG A 129 -34.05 19.39 1.48
C ARG A 129 -34.81 20.69 1.25
N ALA A 130 -35.07 21.07 -0.01
CA ALA A 130 -35.85 22.26 -0.33
C ALA A 130 -37.29 22.16 0.21
N ASN A 131 -37.91 20.97 0.11
CA ASN A 131 -39.28 20.72 0.59
C ASN A 131 -39.34 20.21 2.04
N ARG A 132 -38.25 20.34 2.81
CA ARG A 132 -38.17 19.81 4.18
C ARG A 132 -39.27 20.33 5.11
N ALA A 133 -39.75 21.55 4.90
CA ALA A 133 -40.80 22.16 5.72
C ALA A 133 -42.18 21.50 5.51
N VAL A 134 -42.40 20.89 4.34
CA VAL A 134 -43.62 20.15 4.00
C VAL A 134 -43.50 18.69 4.46
N ILE A 135 -42.32 18.09 4.31
CA ILE A 135 -42.07 16.67 4.62
C ILE A 135 -41.88 16.44 6.13
N ARG A 136 -41.19 17.36 6.82
CA ARG A 136 -40.90 17.32 8.26
C ARG A 136 -41.29 18.65 8.95
N PRO A 137 -42.60 18.99 8.98
CA PRO A 137 -43.08 20.20 9.63
C PRO A 137 -42.84 20.18 11.16
N ASP A 138 -42.72 18.98 11.73
CA ASP A 138 -42.37 18.71 13.13
C ASP A 138 -41.00 19.29 13.54
N LEU A 139 -40.01 19.21 12.63
CA LEU A 139 -38.65 19.67 12.90
C LEU A 139 -38.41 21.14 12.49
N CYS A 140 -39.14 21.64 11.50
CA CYS A 140 -38.96 23.00 11.00
C CYS A 140 -39.71 24.07 11.83
N ARG A 141 -40.65 23.67 12.68
CA ARG A 141 -41.38 24.58 13.57
C ARG A 141 -40.66 24.74 14.90
N LYS A 142 -39.53 25.48 14.92
CA LYS A 142 -38.99 26.05 16.16
C LYS A 142 -39.38 27.51 16.27
N GLY A 143 -40.28 27.83 17.21
CA GLY A 143 -40.48 29.21 17.69
C GLY A 143 -41.87 29.80 17.44
N HIS A 144 -42.90 29.24 18.09
CA HIS A 144 -44.02 30.05 18.55
C HIS A 144 -44.43 29.56 19.94
N ARG A 145 -43.56 29.80 20.92
CA ARG A 145 -43.98 29.77 22.33
C ARG A 145 -44.51 31.17 22.64
N ARG A 146 -45.81 31.22 22.95
CA ARG A 146 -46.42 32.32 23.71
C ARG A 146 -45.92 32.26 25.15
#